data_AF-A0A4Q3DE63-F1
#
_entry.id   AF-A0A4Q3DE63-F1
#
_cell.length_a   1.000
_cell.length_b   1.000
_cell.length_c   1.000
_cell.angle_alpha   90.00
_cell.angle_beta   90.00
_cell.angle_gamma   90.00
#
_symmetry.space_group_name_H-M   'P 1'
#
loop_
_entity.id
_entity.type
_entity.pdbx_description
1 polymer ?
#
loop_
_entity_poly.entity_id
_entity_poly.type
_entity_poly.pdbx_seq_one_letter_code
_entity_poly.pdbx_strand_id
1 'polypeptide(L)'
;MVGQGFKGLGWFLLGVVVAPTCYMVNSHGAAERSKLQAVKAAIVQAQKDIRGLETEFDTRANLAQLQRWNGDVLAMAAPAPQQYLAGEEALADLDRPAEVQMASLVVPAGARVEPAPALVVTAAAEPVHSPGKEKSAAQQDKELRNLMKKADKTVVAMADNNILSASTMSDLQQLAAREKKSLR
;
A
#
# COMPACT_ATOMS: atom_id res chain seq x y z
N MET A 1 72.60 0.47 -36.87
CA MET A 1 72.32 0.42 -35.42
C MET A 1 71.03 1.22 -35.13
N VAL A 2 69.87 0.76 -35.63
CA VAL A 2 68.56 1.47 -35.53
C VAL A 2 67.44 0.57 -34.98
N GLY A 3 67.70 -0.72 -34.72
CA GLY A 3 66.66 -1.69 -34.33
C GLY A 3 66.33 -1.76 -32.83
N GLN A 4 67.14 -1.18 -31.94
CA GLN A 4 66.94 -1.29 -30.48
C GLN A 4 66.06 -0.17 -29.88
N GLY A 5 65.96 1.00 -30.51
CA GLY A 5 65.13 2.11 -30.00
C GLY A 5 63.63 1.81 -30.04
N PHE A 6 63.17 1.08 -31.05
CA PHE A 6 61.76 0.68 -31.19
C PHE A 6 61.32 -0.35 -30.14
N LYS A 7 62.23 -1.16 -29.61
CA LYS A 7 61.91 -2.16 -28.58
C LYS A 7 61.50 -1.49 -27.27
N GLY A 8 62.15 -0.40 -26.88
CA GLY A 8 61.78 0.40 -25.71
C GLY A 8 60.42 1.09 -25.88
N LEU A 9 60.15 1.65 -27.06
CA LEU A 9 58.86 2.28 -27.36
C LEU A 9 57.69 1.29 -27.32
N GLY A 10 57.91 0.04 -27.76
CA GLY A 10 56.91 -1.04 -27.65
C GLY A 10 56.56 -1.39 -26.20
N TRP A 11 57.57 -1.52 -25.33
CA TRP A 11 57.34 -1.74 -23.89
C TRP A 11 56.62 -0.57 -23.22
N PHE A 12 56.94 0.66 -23.62
CA PHE A 12 56.26 1.84 -23.12
C PHE A 12 54.79 1.88 -23.54
N LEU A 13 54.48 1.63 -24.82
CA LEU A 13 53.09 1.56 -25.29
C LEU A 13 52.29 0.45 -24.60
N LEU A 14 52.91 -0.70 -24.34
CA LEU A 14 52.26 -1.77 -23.60
C LEU A 14 51.85 -1.32 -22.20
N GLY A 15 52.74 -0.62 -21.48
CA GLY A 15 52.43 -0.05 -20.16
C GLY A 15 51.31 0.99 -20.22
N VAL A 16 51.35 1.89 -21.22
CA VAL A 16 50.35 2.95 -21.42
C VAL A 16 48.97 2.39 -21.75
N VAL A 17 48.86 1.21 -22.39
CA VAL A 17 47.57 0.57 -22.67
C VAL A 17 47.09 -0.27 -21.49
N VAL A 18 47.99 -1.03 -20.85
CA VAL A 18 47.63 -1.96 -19.77
C VAL A 18 47.24 -1.23 -18.49
N ALA A 19 47.97 -0.17 -18.11
CA ALA A 19 47.70 0.53 -16.85
C ALA A 19 46.30 1.17 -16.78
N PRO A 20 45.82 1.91 -17.80
CA PRO A 20 44.46 2.45 -17.81
C PRO A 20 43.39 1.36 -17.90
N THR A 21 43.65 0.27 -18.63
CA THR A 21 42.71 -0.85 -18.73
C THR A 21 42.52 -1.55 -17.39
N CYS A 22 43.62 -1.80 -16.67
CA CYS A 22 43.60 -2.33 -15.32
C CYS A 22 42.90 -1.37 -14.33
N TYR A 23 43.14 -0.06 -14.50
CA TYR A 23 42.46 0.97 -13.71
C TYR A 23 40.94 1.00 -13.93
N MET A 24 40.47 0.95 -15.18
CA MET A 24 39.03 0.94 -15.47
C MET A 24 38.36 -0.29 -14.85
N VAL A 25 38.94 -1.48 -15.02
CA VAL A 25 38.41 -2.74 -14.42
C VAL A 25 38.30 -2.61 -12.90
N ASN A 26 39.27 -1.99 -12.22
CA ASN A 26 39.23 -1.81 -10.77
C ASN A 26 38.23 -0.71 -10.32
N SER A 27 38.01 0.32 -11.15
CA SER A 27 37.15 1.46 -10.82
C SER A 27 35.64 1.12 -10.77
N HIS A 28 35.20 0.07 -11.47
CA HIS A 28 33.80 -0.39 -11.47
C HIS A 28 33.28 -0.73 -10.06
N GLY A 29 34.18 -1.15 -9.15
CA GLY A 29 33.83 -1.48 -7.78
C GLY A 29 33.31 -0.31 -6.94
N ALA A 30 33.58 0.95 -7.30
CA ALA A 30 33.04 2.10 -6.57
C ALA A 30 31.53 2.29 -6.85
N ALA A 31 31.13 2.16 -8.12
CA ALA A 31 29.73 2.26 -8.54
C ALA A 31 28.90 1.05 -8.08
N GLU A 32 29.51 -0.14 -8.00
CA GLU A 32 28.83 -1.32 -7.46
C GLU A 32 28.64 -1.23 -5.94
N ARG A 33 29.65 -0.74 -5.21
CA ARG A 33 29.51 -0.51 -3.76
C ARG A 33 28.42 0.50 -3.44
N SER A 34 28.29 1.58 -4.21
CA SER A 34 27.23 2.57 -3.99
C SER A 34 25.83 1.97 -4.22
N LYS A 35 25.66 1.17 -5.29
CA LYS A 35 24.42 0.42 -5.55
C LYS A 35 24.10 -0.56 -4.43
N LEU A 36 25.09 -1.31 -3.94
CA LEU A 36 24.91 -2.24 -2.83
C LEU A 36 24.50 -1.51 -1.54
N GLN A 37 25.08 -0.36 -1.25
CA GLN A 37 24.69 0.43 -0.08
C GLN A 37 23.26 0.97 -0.20
N ALA A 38 22.86 1.43 -1.40
CA ALA A 38 21.49 1.87 -1.67
C ALA A 38 20.48 0.75 -1.46
N VAL A 39 20.76 -0.46 -1.97
CA VAL A 39 19.89 -1.64 -1.77
C VAL A 39 19.84 -2.04 -0.29
N LYS A 40 20.97 -2.04 0.43
CA LYS A 40 21.00 -2.33 1.87
C LYS A 40 20.14 -1.33 2.67
N ALA A 41 20.21 -0.04 2.34
CA ALA A 41 19.38 0.97 2.97
C ALA A 41 17.88 0.73 2.68
N ALA A 42 17.53 0.38 1.44
CA ALA A 42 16.16 0.05 1.06
C ALA A 42 15.64 -1.19 1.80
N ILE A 43 16.47 -2.22 2.00
CA ILE A 43 16.10 -3.41 2.78
C ILE A 43 15.79 -3.04 4.24
N VAL A 44 16.64 -2.23 4.88
CA VAL A 44 16.42 -1.80 6.26
C VAL A 44 15.13 -0.97 6.38
N GLN A 45 14.84 -0.13 5.39
CA GLN A 45 13.61 0.64 5.37
C GLN A 45 12.38 -0.28 5.22
N ALA A 46 12.41 -1.19 4.25
CA ALA A 46 11.33 -2.15 4.05
C ALA A 46 11.07 -3.01 5.29
N GLN A 47 12.12 -3.42 6.03
CA GLN A 47 11.96 -4.14 7.29
C GLN A 47 11.26 -3.31 8.38
N LYS A 48 11.50 -2.00 8.43
CA LYS A 48 10.79 -1.10 9.37
C LYS A 48 9.33 -0.95 8.97
N ASP A 49 9.07 -0.80 7.68
CA ASP A 49 7.72 -0.66 7.14
C ASP A 49 6.90 -1.93 7.41
N ILE A 50 7.49 -3.13 7.21
CA ILE A 50 6.87 -4.41 7.55
C ILE A 50 6.49 -4.45 9.03
N ARG A 51 7.40 -4.11 9.94
CA ARG A 51 7.08 -4.08 11.38
C ARG A 51 5.96 -3.09 11.72
N GLY A 52 5.95 -1.93 11.08
CA GLY A 52 4.85 -0.96 11.22
C GLY A 52 3.51 -1.55 10.78
N LEU A 53 3.49 -2.14 9.57
CA LEU A 53 2.30 -2.79 9.02
C LEU A 53 1.82 -3.95 9.88
N GLU A 54 2.71 -4.80 10.39
CA GLU A 54 2.38 -5.89 11.31
C GLU A 54 1.69 -5.36 12.57
N THR A 55 2.20 -4.28 13.19
CA THR A 55 1.54 -3.69 14.37
C THR A 55 0.17 -3.09 14.07
N GLU A 56 -0.01 -2.47 12.90
CA GLU A 56 -1.33 -1.97 12.48
C GLU A 56 -2.31 -3.12 12.19
N PHE A 57 -1.84 -4.22 11.60
CA PHE A 57 -2.68 -5.38 11.35
C PHE A 57 -3.05 -6.10 12.63
N ASP A 58 -2.12 -6.30 13.56
CA ASP A 58 -2.40 -6.94 14.85
C ASP A 58 -3.46 -6.16 15.63
N THR A 59 -3.35 -4.83 15.66
CA THR A 59 -4.34 -3.99 16.35
C THR A 59 -5.72 -4.04 15.67
N ARG A 60 -5.80 -4.03 14.33
CA ARG A 60 -7.08 -4.13 13.60
C ARG A 60 -7.69 -5.53 13.62
N ALA A 61 -6.87 -6.58 13.54
CA ALA A 61 -7.31 -7.97 13.59
C ALA A 61 -7.80 -8.37 14.99
N ASN A 62 -7.14 -7.88 16.04
CA ASN A 62 -7.54 -8.11 17.42
C ASN A 62 -8.97 -7.61 17.69
N LEU A 63 -9.36 -6.45 17.14
CA LEU A 63 -10.73 -5.93 17.30
C LEU A 63 -11.78 -6.83 16.64
N ALA A 64 -11.53 -7.31 15.42
CA ALA A 64 -12.42 -8.24 14.73
C ALA A 64 -12.53 -9.59 15.47
N GLN A 65 -11.42 -10.08 16.03
CA GLN A 65 -11.41 -11.29 16.86
C GLN A 65 -12.17 -11.09 18.17
N LEU A 66 -12.01 -9.95 18.85
CA LEU A 66 -12.77 -9.60 20.04
C LEU A 66 -14.27 -9.51 19.76
N GLN A 67 -14.69 -8.92 18.64
CA GLN A 67 -16.10 -8.90 18.25
C GLN A 67 -16.65 -10.30 18.00
N ARG A 68 -15.87 -11.16 17.33
CA ARG A 68 -16.25 -12.56 17.14
C ARG A 68 -16.36 -13.30 18.48
N TRP A 69 -15.39 -13.15 19.39
CA TRP A 69 -15.44 -13.78 20.71
C TRP A 69 -16.58 -13.24 21.58
N ASN A 70 -16.88 -11.94 21.47
CA ASN A 70 -18.01 -11.31 22.12
C ASN A 70 -19.34 -11.92 21.66
N GLY A 71 -19.50 -12.16 20.35
CA GLY A 71 -20.69 -12.80 19.79
C GLY A 71 -20.79 -14.30 20.03
N ASP A 72 -19.67 -15.04 19.91
CA ASP A 72 -19.65 -16.51 19.92
C ASP A 72 -19.67 -17.10 21.34
N VAL A 73 -19.05 -16.45 22.33
CA VAL A 73 -18.78 -17.06 23.65
C VAL A 73 -19.13 -16.15 24.83
N LEU A 74 -18.72 -14.88 24.79
CA LEU A 74 -18.82 -14.00 25.95
C LEU A 74 -20.21 -13.37 26.12
N ALA A 75 -20.98 -13.23 25.02
CA ALA A 75 -22.28 -12.57 24.97
C ALA A 75 -22.37 -11.25 25.73
N MET A 76 -21.26 -10.52 25.79
CA MET A 76 -21.19 -9.22 26.44
C MET A 76 -21.66 -8.14 25.45
N ALA A 77 -22.94 -8.20 25.07
CA ALA A 77 -23.62 -7.10 24.41
C ALA A 77 -24.16 -6.15 25.49
N ALA A 78 -24.15 -4.84 25.21
CA ALA A 78 -24.83 -3.89 26.08
C ALA A 78 -26.33 -4.26 26.19
N PRO A 79 -26.93 -4.24 27.39
CA PRO A 79 -28.34 -4.57 27.55
C PRO A 79 -29.22 -3.72 26.63
N ALA A 80 -30.23 -4.34 26.03
CA ALA A 80 -31.16 -3.63 25.17
C ALA A 80 -31.99 -2.62 25.99
N PRO A 81 -32.44 -1.48 25.41
CA PRO A 81 -33.27 -0.50 26.10
C PRO A 81 -34.49 -1.09 26.82
N GLN A 82 -35.05 -2.16 26.27
CA GLN A 82 -36.21 -2.89 26.81
C GLN A 82 -35.90 -3.74 28.04
N GLN A 83 -34.61 -3.98 28.34
CA GLN A 83 -34.15 -4.67 29.55
C GLN A 83 -33.92 -3.71 30.72
N TYR A 84 -33.96 -2.40 30.48
CA TYR A 84 -33.93 -1.41 31.55
C TYR A 84 -35.36 -1.09 32.01
N LEU A 85 -35.52 -0.87 33.31
CA LEU A 85 -36.78 -0.39 33.88
C LEU A 85 -36.98 1.07 33.47
N ALA A 86 -38.21 1.42 33.08
CA ALA A 86 -38.53 2.72 32.52
C ALA A 86 -38.55 3.88 33.54
N GLY A 87 -38.56 3.59 34.85
CA GLY A 87 -38.64 4.61 35.90
C GLY A 87 -38.58 4.07 37.32
N GLU A 88 -38.53 4.98 38.30
CA GLU A 88 -38.28 4.68 39.71
C GLU A 88 -39.44 3.91 40.39
N GLU A 89 -40.68 4.11 39.92
CA GLU A 89 -41.84 3.35 40.40
C GLU A 89 -41.72 1.85 40.04
N ALA A 90 -41.29 1.54 38.82
CA ALA A 90 -41.05 0.17 38.38
C ALA A 90 -39.86 -0.48 39.12
N LEU A 91 -38.94 0.34 39.64
CA LEU A 91 -37.87 -0.11 40.53
C LEU A 91 -38.41 -0.47 41.93
N ALA A 92 -39.32 0.34 42.47
CA ALA A 92 -39.92 0.13 43.79
C ALA A 92 -40.82 -1.12 43.85
N ASP A 93 -41.47 -1.47 42.73
CA ASP A 93 -42.27 -2.70 42.65
C ASP A 93 -41.41 -3.98 42.63
N LEU A 94 -40.13 -3.86 42.26
CA LEU A 94 -39.15 -4.95 42.25
C LEU A 94 -38.61 -5.30 43.64
N ASP A 95 -38.66 -4.37 44.60
CA ASP A 95 -38.24 -4.57 46.01
C ASP A 95 -39.28 -5.40 46.81
N ARG A 96 -40.47 -5.65 46.22
CA ARG A 96 -41.47 -6.53 46.80
C ARG A 96 -41.04 -7.99 46.60
N PRO A 97 -41.09 -8.86 47.63
CA PRO A 97 -40.63 -10.24 47.49
C PRO A 97 -41.48 -11.00 46.47
N ALA A 98 -40.95 -11.14 45.26
CA ALA A 98 -41.54 -11.93 44.20
C ALA A 98 -41.10 -13.39 44.32
N GLU A 99 -42.00 -14.31 43.97
CA GLU A 99 -41.71 -15.74 43.85
C GLU A 99 -40.53 -15.92 42.88
N VAL A 100 -39.47 -16.59 43.33
CA VAL A 100 -38.21 -16.74 42.60
C VAL A 100 -38.45 -17.56 41.33
N GLN A 101 -38.81 -16.88 40.24
CA GLN A 101 -38.77 -17.46 38.91
C GLN A 101 -37.35 -17.31 38.40
N MET A 102 -36.69 -18.45 38.15
CA MET A 102 -35.39 -18.49 37.51
C MET A 102 -35.51 -17.81 36.15
N ALA A 103 -35.02 -16.58 36.05
CA ALA A 103 -34.92 -15.87 34.79
C ALA A 103 -34.11 -16.76 33.86
N SER A 104 -34.74 -17.28 32.80
CA SER A 104 -34.00 -17.95 31.75
C SER A 104 -33.02 -16.91 31.21
N LEU A 105 -31.75 -17.28 31.19
CA LEU A 105 -30.70 -16.42 30.67
C LEU A 105 -31.00 -16.24 29.17
N VAL A 106 -31.76 -15.20 28.82
CA VAL A 106 -31.89 -14.74 27.44
C VAL A 106 -30.58 -14.05 27.15
N VAL A 107 -29.59 -14.86 26.80
CA VAL A 107 -28.32 -14.39 26.27
C VAL A 107 -28.65 -13.60 25.01
N PRO A 108 -28.46 -12.27 24.97
CA PRO A 108 -28.66 -11.53 23.75
C PRO A 108 -27.62 -12.05 22.76
N ALA A 109 -28.05 -12.91 21.84
CA ALA A 109 -27.26 -13.23 20.66
C ALA A 109 -26.99 -11.87 20.01
N GLY A 110 -25.73 -11.43 20.09
CA GLY A 110 -25.32 -10.08 19.69
C GLY A 110 -26.01 -9.77 18.37
N ALA A 111 -26.92 -8.80 18.40
CA ALA A 111 -27.67 -8.44 17.22
C ALA A 111 -26.63 -8.18 16.14
N ARG A 112 -26.65 -8.99 15.08
CA ARG A 112 -25.90 -8.67 13.87
C ARG A 112 -26.30 -7.25 13.55
N VAL A 113 -25.35 -6.33 13.62
CA VAL A 113 -25.54 -4.96 13.14
C VAL A 113 -25.68 -5.09 11.63
N GLU A 114 -26.88 -5.45 11.19
CA GLU A 114 -27.37 -5.08 9.87
C GLU A 114 -27.28 -3.55 9.83
N PRO A 115 -26.66 -2.97 8.80
CA PRO A 115 -26.60 -1.53 8.65
C PRO A 115 -28.04 -1.03 8.62
N ALA A 116 -28.45 -0.34 9.69
CA ALA A 116 -29.79 0.21 9.78
C ALA A 116 -30.04 1.08 8.53
N PRO A 117 -31.15 0.88 7.80
CA PRO A 117 -31.51 1.81 6.74
C PRO A 117 -31.68 3.18 7.40
N ALA A 118 -30.95 4.17 6.89
CA ALA A 118 -31.03 5.54 7.34
C ALA A 118 -32.51 5.97 7.35
N LEU A 119 -33.10 6.07 8.54
CA LEU A 119 -34.39 6.70 8.72
C LEU A 119 -34.17 8.19 8.49
N VAL A 120 -34.50 8.60 7.28
CA VAL A 120 -34.61 9.99 6.87
C VAL A 120 -35.74 10.59 7.69
N VAL A 121 -35.41 11.32 8.76
CA VAL A 121 -36.36 12.23 9.39
C VAL A 121 -36.54 13.40 8.43
N THR A 122 -37.65 13.39 7.69
CA THR A 122 -38.10 14.55 6.91
C THR A 122 -38.75 15.56 7.85
N ALA A 123 -38.06 16.67 8.06
CA ALA A 123 -38.66 17.94 8.44
C ALA A 123 -38.24 19.00 7.41
N ALA A 124 -39.17 19.34 6.51
CA ALA A 124 -39.13 20.52 5.63
C ALA A 124 -39.53 21.76 6.47
N ALA A 125 -39.16 23.02 6.23
CA ALA A 125 -38.41 23.78 5.22
C ALA A 125 -37.79 25.01 5.96
N GLU A 126 -36.73 25.70 5.52
CA GLU A 126 -36.65 26.62 4.38
C GLU A 126 -35.19 26.80 3.90
N PRO A 127 -34.92 27.03 2.60
CA PRO A 127 -33.59 27.25 2.10
C PRO A 127 -33.23 28.74 2.13
N VAL A 128 -32.30 29.14 3.00
CA VAL A 128 -31.60 30.42 2.84
C VAL A 128 -30.38 30.17 1.96
N HIS A 129 -30.49 30.60 0.71
CA HIS A 129 -29.40 30.60 -0.25
C HIS A 129 -28.43 31.75 0.06
N SER A 130 -27.13 31.47 0.08
CA SER A 130 -26.07 32.42 -0.30
C SER A 130 -24.80 31.65 -0.72
N PRO A 131 -24.00 32.23 -1.62
CA PRO A 131 -23.41 31.46 -2.72
C PRO A 131 -21.94 31.11 -2.47
N GLY A 132 -21.65 29.82 -2.38
CA GLY A 132 -20.32 29.28 -2.65
C GLY A 132 -20.38 28.52 -3.97
N LYS A 133 -19.47 28.83 -4.91
CA LYS A 133 -19.32 28.07 -6.18
C LYS A 133 -18.86 26.64 -5.87
N GLU A 134 -19.75 25.80 -5.39
CA GLU A 134 -19.52 24.37 -5.32
C GLU A 134 -20.00 23.78 -6.64
N LYS A 135 -19.03 23.37 -7.47
CA LYS A 135 -19.31 22.56 -8.65
C LYS A 135 -20.18 21.39 -8.20
N SER A 136 -21.32 21.21 -8.84
CA SER A 136 -22.26 20.12 -8.54
C SER A 136 -21.51 18.79 -8.49
N ALA A 137 -21.90 17.87 -7.59
CA ALA A 137 -21.26 16.56 -7.44
C ALA A 137 -21.08 15.83 -8.78
N ALA A 138 -22.02 16.00 -9.73
CA ALA A 138 -21.92 15.45 -11.09
C ALA A 138 -20.78 16.03 -11.95
N GLN A 139 -20.36 17.27 -11.69
CA GLN A 139 -19.21 17.92 -12.34
C GLN A 139 -17.89 17.45 -11.72
N GLN A 140 -17.81 17.29 -10.40
CA GLN A 140 -16.65 16.72 -9.71
C GLN A 140 -16.38 15.29 -10.18
N ASP A 141 -17.44 14.49 -10.34
CA ASP A 141 -17.36 13.11 -10.79
C ASP A 141 -16.83 12.96 -12.23
N LYS A 142 -17.23 13.90 -13.12
CA LYS A 142 -16.69 13.98 -14.49
C LYS A 142 -15.22 14.44 -14.51
N GLU A 143 -14.85 15.35 -13.61
CA GLU A 143 -13.49 15.85 -13.48
C GLU A 143 -12.54 14.75 -12.97
N LEU A 144 -12.96 13.97 -11.96
CA LEU A 144 -12.25 12.79 -11.46
C LEU A 144 -12.03 11.74 -12.55
N ARG A 145 -13.06 11.41 -13.33
CA ARG A 145 -12.93 10.47 -14.46
C ARG A 145 -11.97 10.96 -15.53
N ASN A 146 -11.93 12.27 -15.80
CA ASN A 146 -11.01 12.85 -16.77
C ASN A 146 -9.56 12.86 -16.25
N LEU A 147 -9.35 13.04 -14.95
CA LEU A 147 -8.04 12.94 -14.32
C LEU A 147 -7.52 11.50 -14.33
N MET A 148 -8.36 10.52 -14.03
CA MET A 148 -8.02 9.09 -14.13
C MET A 148 -7.61 8.71 -15.56
N LYS A 149 -8.37 9.14 -16.57
CA LYS A 149 -8.02 8.90 -17.98
C LYS A 149 -6.69 9.53 -18.39
N LYS A 150 -6.36 10.71 -17.85
CA LYS A 150 -5.06 11.35 -18.09
C LYS A 150 -3.93 10.59 -17.41
N ALA A 151 -4.14 10.13 -16.17
CA ALA A 151 -3.17 9.33 -15.42
C ALA A 151 -2.88 8.01 -16.14
N ASP A 152 -3.90 7.28 -16.59
CA ASP A 152 -3.72 6.06 -17.38
C ASP A 152 -2.93 6.32 -18.66
N LYS A 153 -3.25 7.40 -19.39
CA LYS A 153 -2.52 7.77 -20.61
C LYS A 153 -1.05 8.10 -20.33
N THR A 154 -0.74 8.73 -19.20
CA THR A 154 0.66 8.99 -18.81
C THR A 154 1.39 7.72 -18.40
N VAL A 155 0.73 6.79 -17.71
CA VAL A 155 1.31 5.48 -17.35
C VAL A 155 1.62 4.65 -18.60
N VAL A 156 0.69 4.62 -19.55
CA VAL A 156 0.89 3.93 -20.85
C VAL A 156 2.05 4.57 -21.63
N ALA A 157 2.13 5.90 -21.67
CA ALA A 157 3.23 6.59 -22.35
C ALA A 157 4.60 6.35 -21.69
N MET A 158 4.66 6.21 -20.36
CA MET A 158 5.89 5.86 -19.65
C MET A 158 6.30 4.41 -19.91
N ALA A 159 5.35 3.49 -20.02
CA ALA A 159 5.61 2.09 -20.36
C ALA A 159 6.16 1.95 -21.78
N ASP A 160 5.57 2.61 -22.78
CA ASP A 160 6.06 2.59 -24.17
C ASP A 160 7.49 3.13 -24.28
N ASN A 161 7.81 4.23 -23.59
CA ASN A 161 9.16 4.79 -23.57
C ASN A 161 10.19 3.86 -22.90
N ASN A 162 9.76 3.05 -21.93
CA ASN A 162 10.64 2.09 -21.27
C ASN A 162 10.93 0.89 -22.18
N ILE A 163 9.89 0.36 -22.85
CA ILE A 163 9.99 -0.74 -23.82
C ILE A 163 10.84 -0.32 -25.03
N LEU A 164 10.68 0.92 -25.50
CA LEU A 164 11.42 1.49 -26.63
C LEU A 164 12.73 2.18 -26.23
N SER A 165 13.22 1.99 -25.00
CA SER A 165 14.44 2.65 -24.56
C SER A 165 15.63 2.24 -25.43
N ALA A 166 16.53 3.18 -25.72
CA ALA A 166 17.69 2.95 -26.58
C ALA A 166 18.58 1.78 -26.08
N SER A 167 18.51 1.46 -24.78
CA SER A 167 19.19 0.32 -24.17
C SER A 167 18.58 -1.02 -24.58
N THR A 168 17.26 -1.18 -24.56
CA THR A 168 16.59 -2.44 -24.92
C THR A 168 16.72 -2.72 -26.42
N MET A 169 16.61 -1.68 -27.25
CA MET A 169 16.87 -1.79 -28.70
C MET A 169 18.33 -2.18 -29.00
N SER A 170 19.29 -1.63 -28.26
CA SER A 170 20.71 -2.00 -28.35
C SER A 170 20.93 -3.47 -28.00
N ASP A 171 20.34 -3.95 -26.91
CA ASP A 171 20.49 -5.34 -26.45
C ASP A 171 19.90 -6.34 -27.46
N LEU A 172 18.73 -6.02 -28.04
CA LEU A 172 18.14 -6.83 -29.11
C LEU A 172 19.02 -6.87 -30.37
N GLN A 173 19.60 -5.73 -30.76
CA GLN A 173 20.53 -5.68 -31.90
C GLN A 173 21.82 -6.47 -31.64
N GLN A 174 22.35 -6.42 -30.42
CA GLN A 174 23.53 -7.20 -30.04
C GLN A 174 23.24 -8.70 -29.98
N LEU A 175 22.07 -9.10 -29.50
CA LEU A 175 21.65 -10.49 -29.47
C LEU A 175 21.46 -11.03 -30.89
N ALA A 176 20.78 -10.29 -31.76
CA ALA A 176 20.61 -10.64 -33.16
C ALA A 176 21.96 -10.74 -33.91
N ALA A 177 22.90 -9.84 -33.61
CA ALA A 177 24.25 -9.91 -34.19
C ALA A 177 25.05 -11.13 -33.70
N ARG A 178 24.84 -11.55 -32.45
CA ARG A 178 25.43 -12.79 -31.90
C ARG A 178 24.86 -14.02 -32.57
N GLU A 179 23.55 -14.12 -32.73
CA GLU A 179 22.90 -15.25 -33.40
C GLU A 179 23.30 -15.37 -34.88
N LYS A 180 23.39 -14.24 -35.59
CA LYS A 180 23.85 -14.23 -36.99
C LYS A 180 25.30 -14.69 -37.15
N LYS A 181 26.13 -14.49 -36.12
CA LYS A 181 27.52 -14.95 -36.09
C LYS A 181 27.65 -16.42 -35.69
N SER A 182 26.71 -16.97 -34.91
CA SER A 182 26.69 -18.40 -34.58
C SER A 182 26.11 -19.29 -35.69
N LEU A 183 25.35 -18.71 -36.62
CA LEU A 183 24.76 -19.41 -37.77
C LEU A 183 25.66 -19.41 -39.03
N ARG A 184 26.91 -18.98 -38.92
CA ARG A 184 27.85 -18.85 -40.04
C ARG A 184 29.18 -19.51 -39.69
#